data_AF-A0AA42Y9Y5-F1
#
_entry.id   AF-A0AA42Y9Y5-F1
#
_cell.length_a   1.000
_cell.length_b   1.000
_cell.length_c   1.000
_cell.angle_alpha   90.00
_cell.angle_beta   90.00
_cell.angle_gamma   90.00
#
_symmetry.space_group_name_H-M   'P 1'
#
loop_
_entity.id
_entity.type
_entity.pdbx_description
1 polymer ?
#
loop_
_entity_poly.entity_id
_entity_poly.type
_entity_poly.pdbx_seq_one_letter_code
_entity_poly.pdbx_strand_id
1 'polypeptide(L)' 'MARMQSKRPAAKVTAATLAAALATVIVWVLNSFVLSEAQQITETVAGSLTTLLVALAGYFTPPSEKDQVVV' A
#
# COMPACT_ATOMS: atom_id res chain seq x y z
N MET A 1 16.73 1.66 -21.10
CA MET A 1 15.99 1.96 -19.86
C MET A 1 14.60 1.42 -20.07
N ALA A 2 14.16 0.47 -19.26
CA ALA A 2 12.82 -0.10 -19.38
C ALA A 2 11.77 1.01 -19.30
N ARG A 3 10.88 1.10 -20.29
CA ARG A 3 9.80 2.09 -20.35
C ARG A 3 8.47 1.36 -20.44
N MET A 4 7.49 1.84 -19.66
CA MET A 4 6.10 1.37 -19.81
C MET A 4 5.54 1.90 -21.13
N GLN A 5 4.82 1.06 -21.87
CA GLN A 5 4.11 1.49 -23.09
C GLN A 5 2.94 2.44 -22.79
N SER A 6 2.38 2.37 -21.58
CA SER A 6 1.19 3.11 -21.16
C SER A 6 1.54 4.24 -20.19
N LYS A 7 0.77 5.33 -20.24
CA LYS A 7 0.79 6.41 -19.24
C LYS A 7 0.11 6.02 -17.91
N ARG A 8 -0.51 4.84 -17.84
CA ARG A 8 -1.15 4.34 -16.61
C ARG A 8 -0.08 3.75 -15.68
N PRO A 9 -0.20 3.96 -14.36
CA PRO A 9 0.67 3.31 -13.39
C PRO A 9 0.53 1.78 -13.50
N ALA A 10 1.63 1.07 -13.25
CA ALA A 10 1.60 -0.39 -13.25
C ALA A 10 0.66 -0.95 -12.18
N ALA A 11 0.13 -2.15 -12.44
CA ALA A 11 -0.86 -2.78 -11.55
C ALA A 11 -0.34 -2.92 -10.11
N LYS A 12 0.94 -3.29 -9.94
CA LYS A 12 1.59 -3.36 -8.63
C LYS A 12 1.68 -2.02 -7.90
N VAL A 13 1.88 -0.93 -8.63
CA VAL A 13 1.93 0.42 -8.04
C VAL A 13 0.55 0.79 -7.54
N THR A 14 -0.49 0.57 -8.34
CA THR A 14 -1.87 0.84 -7.92
C THR A 14 -2.30 0.00 -6.72
N ALA A 15 -1.96 -1.29 -6.70
CA ALA A 15 -2.29 -2.17 -5.58
C ALA A 15 -1.54 -1.78 -4.29
N ALA A 16 -0.25 -1.46 -4.40
CA ALA A 16 0.56 -0.98 -3.28
C ALA A 16 0.02 0.33 -2.70
N THR A 17 -0.34 1.30 -3.55
CA THR A 17 -0.93 2.57 -3.08
C THR A 17 -2.27 2.37 -2.41
N LEU A 18 -3.11 1.47 -2.93
CA LEU A 18 -4.41 1.17 -2.34
C LEU A 18 -4.29 0.47 -0.98
N ALA A 19 -3.31 -0.44 -0.84
CA ALA A 19 -2.98 -1.06 0.44
C ALA A 19 -2.48 -0.04 1.47
N ALA A 20 -1.64 0.93 1.06
CA ALA A 20 -1.20 2.02 1.93
C ALA A 20 -2.39 2.83 2.44
N ALA A 21 -3.27 3.26 1.52
CA ALA A 21 -4.44 4.07 1.85
C ALA A 21 -5.37 3.34 2.84
N LEU A 22 -5.63 2.05 2.61
CA LEU A 22 -6.44 1.25 3.52
C LEU A 22 -5.79 1.12 4.90
N ALA A 23 -4.48 0.87 4.96
CA ALA A 23 -3.75 0.79 6.23
C ALA A 23 -3.89 2.09 7.04
N THR A 24 -3.71 3.25 6.41
CA THR A 24 -3.87 4.56 7.06
C THR A 24 -5.29 4.77 7.57
N VAL A 25 -6.30 4.48 6.75
CA VAL A 25 -7.71 4.63 7.15
C VAL A 25 -8.06 3.71 8.32
N ILE A 26 -7.60 2.46 8.29
CA ILE A 26 -7.85 1.50 9.38
C ILE A 26 -7.20 1.99 10.68
N VAL A 27 -5.93 2.39 10.65
CA VAL A 27 -5.24 2.91 11.85
C VAL A 27 -5.96 4.15 12.39
N TRP A 28 -6.38 5.06 11.51
CA TRP A 28 -7.13 6.25 11.91
C TRP A 28 -8.46 5.89 12.58
N VAL A 29 -9.24 4.98 12.00
CA VAL A 29 -10.52 4.54 12.59
C VAL A 29 -10.29 3.86 13.93
N LEU A 30 -9.29 2.99 14.04
CA LEU A 30 -8.98 2.29 15.30
C LEU A 30 -8.59 3.27 16.41
N ASN A 31 -7.71 4.22 16.12
CA ASN A 31 -7.30 5.23 17.09
C ASN A 31 -8.41 6.23 17.47
N SER A 32 -9.36 6.49 16.56
CA SER A 32 -10.41 7.50 16.78
C SER A 32 -11.65 6.95 17.47
N PHE A 33 -12.01 5.69 17.24
CA PHE A 33 -13.32 5.14 17.64
C PHE A 33 -13.27 3.88 18.48
N VAL A 34 -12.15 3.14 18.48
CA VAL A 34 -12.09 1.81 19.10
C VAL A 34 -11.13 1.77 20.28
N LEU A 35 -9.95 2.38 20.13
CA LEU A 35 -8.88 2.34 21.12
C LEU A 35 -9.00 3.49 22.11
N SER A 36 -8.75 3.20 23.38
CA SER A 36 -8.58 4.22 24.41
C SER A 36 -7.21 4.89 24.27
N GLU A 37 -7.01 6.09 24.81
CA GLU A 37 -5.72 6.82 24.75
C GLU A 37 -4.52 5.96 25.19
N ALA A 38 -4.70 5.11 26.19
CA ALA A 38 -3.65 4.20 26.68
C ALA A 38 -3.27 3.05 25.73
N GLN A 39 -4.05 2.83 24.66
CA GLN A 39 -3.88 1.73 23.71
C GLN A 39 -3.72 2.21 22.26
N GLN A 40 -3.49 3.52 22.05
CA GLN A 40 -3.31 4.05 20.71
C GLN A 40 -2.15 3.37 19.98
N ILE A 41 -2.38 3.07 18.71
CA ILE A 41 -1.34 2.59 17.81
C ILE A 41 -0.36 3.74 17.62
N THR A 42 0.87 3.57 18.10
CA THR A 42 1.96 4.53 17.92
C THR A 42 2.35 4.64 16.45
N GLU A 43 2.84 5.81 16.06
CA GLU A 43 3.22 6.10 14.67
C GLU A 43 4.24 5.09 14.11
N THR A 44 5.17 4.64 14.96
CA THR A 44 6.16 3.61 14.59
C THR A 44 5.50 2.29 14.19
N VAL A 45 4.48 1.84 14.92
CA VAL A 45 3.75 0.61 14.63
C VAL A 45 2.88 0.78 13.38
N ALA A 46 2.21 1.91 13.25
CA ALA A 46 1.42 2.24 12.06
C ALA A 46 2.27 2.26 10.78
N GLY A 47 3.45 2.89 10.83
CA GLY A 47 4.38 2.97 9.71
C GLY A 47 4.94 1.60 9.31
N SER A 48 5.29 0.77 10.29
CA SER A 48 5.78 -0.59 10.02
C SER A 48 4.69 -1.51 9.45
N LEU A 49 3.45 -1.45 9.96
CA LEU A 49 2.31 -2.15 9.37
C LEU A 49 2.03 -1.72 7.94
N THR A 50 2.03 -0.40 7.68
CA THR A 50 1.82 0.14 6.33
C THR A 50 2.90 -0.37 5.38
N THR A 51 4.17 -0.34 5.78
CA THR A 51 5.29 -0.81 4.96
C THR A 51 5.14 -2.29 4.58
N LEU A 52 4.77 -3.13 5.55
CA LEU A 52 4.52 -4.56 5.30
C LEU A 52 3.36 -4.78 4.34
N LEU A 53 2.23 -4.10 4.54
CA LEU A 53 1.06 -4.23 3.68
C LEU A 53 1.33 -3.77 2.24
N VAL A 54 2.06 -2.66 2.08
CA VAL A 54 2.49 -2.15 0.77
C VAL A 54 3.43 -3.13 0.08
N ALA A 55 4.41 -3.67 0.81
CA ALA A 55 5.36 -4.65 0.26
C ALA A 55 4.63 -5.94 -0.18
N LEU A 56 3.73 -6.46 0.66
CA LEU A 56 2.96 -7.66 0.35
C LEU A 56 2.02 -7.42 -0.83
N ALA A 57 1.27 -6.32 -0.83
CA ALA A 57 0.37 -5.99 -1.93
C ALA A 57 1.13 -5.82 -3.25
N GLY A 58 2.28 -5.15 -3.24
CA GLY A 58 3.13 -5.00 -4.41
C GLY A 58 3.73 -6.32 -4.90
N TYR A 59 4.15 -7.21 -3.97
CA TYR A 59 4.77 -8.50 -4.29
C TYR A 59 3.77 -9.51 -4.87
N PHE A 60 2.56 -9.58 -4.30
CA PHE A 60 1.54 -10.52 -4.74
C PHE A 60 0.70 -10.02 -5.92
N THR A 61 0.82 -8.75 -6.31
CA THR A 61 0.13 -8.24 -7.51
C THR A 61 0.91 -8.63 -8.76
N PRO A 62 0.37 -9.53 -9.60
CA PRO A 62 1.06 -9.93 -10.82
C PRO A 62 1.17 -8.74 -11.79
N PRO A 63 2.22 -8.70 -12.62
CA PRO A 63 2.33 -7.70 -13.67
C PRO A 63 1.16 -7.84 -14.65
N SER A 64 0.54 -6.73 -15.02
CA SER A 64 -0.52 -6.74 -16.02
C SER A 64 0.06 -6.85 -17.42
N GLU A 65 -0.66 -7.47 -18.36
CA GLU A 65 -0.34 -7.38 -19.80
C GLU A 65 -0.23 -5.92 -20.28
N LYS A 66 -0.84 -4.96 -19.57
CA LYS A 66 -0.75 -3.52 -19.85
C LYS A 66 0.56 -2.88 -19.37
N ASP A 67 1.30 -3.58 -18.50
CA ASP A 67 2.54 -3.09 -17.90
C ASP A 67 3.75 -3.32 -18.81
N GLN A 68 3.58 -4.05 -19.95
CA GLN A 68 4.60 -4.50 -20.93
C GLN A 68 5.95 -3.80 -20.74
N VAL A 69 6.79 -4.40 -19.89
CA VAL A 69 8.15 -3.91 -19.66
C VAL A 69 8.94 -4.19 -20.93
N VAL A 70 9.01 -3.20 -21.83
CA VAL A 70 9.83 -3.28 -23.03
C VAL A 70 11.26 -2.97 -22.61
N VAL A 71 12.18 -3.94 -22.80
CA VAL A 71 13.62 -3.79 -22.55
C VAL A 71 14.25 -2.89 -23.59
#